data_AF-M8CR04-F1
#
_entry.id   AF-M8CR04-F1
#
_cell.length_a   1.000
_cell.length_b   1.000
_cell.length_c   1.000
_cell.angle_alpha   90.00
_cell.angle_beta   90.00
_cell.angle_gamma   90.00
#
_symmetry.space_group_name_H-M   'P 1'
#
loop_
_entity.id
_entity.type
_entity.pdbx_description
1 polymer ?
#
loop_
_entity_poly.entity_id
_entity_poly.type
_entity_poly.pdbx_seq_one_letter_code
_entity_poly.pdbx_strand_id
1 'polypeptide(L)'
;MNDLFGTRAGGGCGWASPYGHALLGVGEELSLRIRSAILKGYHGVKPGWTRVSFAYYLPPEEFRFILAAIDFVAAHGHRFLPLYNFDWATGNWTFRRRAVKHHLMLEELLHGHGSSNTKMKGSKTAGDSDKFEGYLEFATKVALSLPETCDEQQVPEGIDPDIVLFRV
;
A
#
# COMPACT_ATOMS: atom_id res chain seq x y z
N MET A 1 -3.14 5.71 -4.73
CA MET A 1 -3.70 4.68 -3.84
C MET A 1 -5.00 5.19 -3.25
N ASN A 2 -6.13 4.84 -3.87
CA ASN A 2 -7.48 5.02 -3.32
C ASN A 2 -8.21 3.66 -3.32
N ASP A 3 -7.46 2.55 -3.40
CA ASP A 3 -7.94 1.32 -4.04
C ASP A 3 -8.68 0.37 -3.08
N LEU A 4 -8.49 0.52 -1.75
CA LEU A 4 -9.11 -0.33 -0.72
C LEU A 4 -10.09 0.42 0.18
N PHE A 5 -9.64 1.50 0.83
CA PHE A 5 -10.46 2.22 1.83
C PHE A 5 -10.95 3.59 1.38
N GLY A 6 -10.64 4.01 0.15
CA GLY A 6 -10.99 5.36 -0.34
C GLY A 6 -10.31 6.52 0.41
N THR A 7 -9.39 6.23 1.34
CA THR A 7 -8.66 7.21 2.14
C THR A 7 -7.49 7.79 1.34
N ARG A 8 -7.56 9.07 1.01
CA ARG A 8 -6.46 9.79 0.37
C ARG A 8 -5.42 10.19 1.42
N ALA A 9 -4.38 9.38 1.58
CA ALA A 9 -3.20 9.78 2.34
C ALA A 9 -2.27 10.62 1.44
N GLY A 10 -1.96 11.84 1.87
CA GLY A 10 -0.91 12.65 1.23
C GLY A 10 0.46 12.12 1.62
N GLY A 11 1.25 11.65 0.64
CA GLY A 11 2.66 11.38 0.88
C GLY A 11 3.40 12.69 1.16
N GLY A 12 4.17 12.74 2.24
CA GLY A 12 5.00 13.90 2.53
C GLY A 12 6.10 14.02 1.48
N CYS A 13 6.23 15.16 0.80
CA CYS A 13 7.46 15.50 0.07
C CYS A 13 8.53 15.94 1.09
N GLY A 14 8.98 15.00 1.91
CA GLY A 14 9.84 15.26 3.07
C GLY A 14 11.33 15.03 2.83
N TRP A 15 11.72 14.70 1.59
CA TRP A 15 13.06 14.21 1.19
C TRP A 15 14.24 15.08 1.61
N ALA A 16 14.00 16.39 1.74
CA ALA A 16 15.01 17.38 2.07
C ALA A 16 14.81 18.00 3.46
N SER A 17 13.84 17.51 4.25
CA SER A 17 13.62 18.02 5.60
C SER A 17 14.47 17.24 6.60
N PRO A 18 15.20 17.92 7.51
CA PRO A 18 15.91 17.28 8.62
C PRO A 18 14.99 16.37 9.46
N TYR A 19 13.68 16.69 9.50
CA TYR A 19 12.68 15.88 10.18
C TYR A 19 12.50 14.50 9.51
N GLY A 20 12.46 14.44 8.18
CA GLY A 20 12.36 13.17 7.45
C GLY A 20 13.58 12.29 7.66
N HIS A 21 14.77 12.90 7.71
CA HIS A 21 16.02 12.19 7.97
C HIS A 21 16.05 11.62 9.39
N ALA A 22 15.67 12.41 10.39
CA ALA A 22 15.57 11.96 11.77
C ALA A 22 14.53 10.84 11.95
N LEU A 23 13.36 10.98 11.31
CA LEU A 23 12.28 10.00 11.41
C LEU A 23 12.65 8.63 10.81
N LEU A 24 13.34 8.64 9.68
CA LEU A 24 13.70 7.44 8.92
C LEU A 24 15.09 6.88 9.29
N GLY A 25 15.78 7.49 10.26
CA GLY A 25 17.14 7.10 10.64
C GLY A 25 18.17 7.33 9.52
N VAL A 26 17.91 8.26 8.60
CA VAL A 26 18.80 8.56 7.49
C VAL A 26 19.92 9.47 7.99
N GLY A 27 21.07 8.87 8.30
CA GLY A 27 22.30 9.60 8.59
C GLY A 27 22.90 10.29 7.37
N GLU A 28 23.93 11.11 7.59
CA GLU A 28 24.59 11.88 6.52
C GLU A 28 25.14 10.98 5.40
N GLU A 29 25.81 9.89 5.75
CA GLU A 29 26.35 8.93 4.79
C GLU A 29 25.24 8.30 3.92
N LEU A 30 24.16 7.83 4.55
CA LEU A 30 23.03 7.25 3.84
C LEU A 30 22.35 8.30 2.94
N SER A 31 22.18 9.53 3.43
CA SER A 31 21.64 10.64 2.63
C SER A 31 22.50 10.92 1.39
N LEU A 32 23.82 10.89 1.50
CA LEU A 32 24.73 11.11 0.37
C LEU A 32 24.62 9.97 -0.66
N ARG A 33 24.51 8.72 -0.21
CA ARG A 33 24.31 7.56 -1.10
C ARG A 33 22.97 7.63 -1.83
N ILE A 34 21.88 7.94 -1.12
CA ILE A 34 20.55 8.19 -1.71
C ILE A 34 20.62 9.34 -2.73
N ARG A 35 21.29 10.45 -2.40
CA ARG A 35 21.48 11.59 -3.31
C ARG A 35 22.24 11.18 -4.57
N SER A 36 23.27 10.35 -4.45
CA SER A 36 24.04 9.85 -5.59
C SER A 36 23.18 9.01 -6.53
N ALA A 37 22.36 8.10 -6.00
CA ALA A 37 21.43 7.30 -6.80
C ALA A 37 20.36 8.17 -7.51
N ILE A 38 19.85 9.19 -6.82
CA ILE A 38 18.94 10.18 -7.41
C ILE A 38 19.60 10.93 -8.59
N LEU A 39 20.86 11.34 -8.46
CA LEU A 39 21.60 12.01 -9.54
C LEU A 39 21.86 11.10 -10.75
N LYS A 40 21.88 9.78 -10.55
CA LYS A 40 21.94 8.78 -11.62
C LYS A 40 20.59 8.54 -12.32
N GLY A 41 19.52 9.21 -11.89
CA GLY A 41 18.18 9.09 -12.47
C GLY A 41 17.26 8.11 -11.74
N TYR A 42 17.70 7.51 -10.63
CA TYR A 42 16.86 6.63 -9.82
C TYR A 42 16.13 7.43 -8.75
N HIS A 43 15.02 8.09 -9.11
CA HIS A 43 14.24 8.83 -8.12
C HIS A 43 13.42 7.93 -7.18
N GLY A 44 13.23 6.65 -7.52
CA GLY A 44 12.48 5.69 -6.71
C GLY A 44 13.15 5.31 -5.38
N VAL A 45 14.46 5.51 -5.24
CA VAL A 45 15.21 5.19 -4.00
C VAL A 45 14.88 6.12 -2.83
N LYS A 46 14.05 7.14 -3.07
CA LYS A 46 13.60 8.06 -2.05
C LYS A 46 12.72 7.27 -1.03
N PRO A 47 13.09 7.17 0.28
CA PRO A 47 12.27 6.57 1.38
C PRO A 47 11.03 7.35 1.96
N GLY A 48 9.80 6.92 1.68
CA GLY A 48 8.61 7.76 1.90
C GLY A 48 8.12 7.78 3.35
N TRP A 49 7.39 8.84 3.74
CA TRP A 49 6.61 8.83 4.98
C TRP A 49 5.27 9.54 4.80
N THR A 50 4.32 9.17 5.64
CA THR A 50 2.95 9.69 5.64
C THR A 50 2.58 10.15 7.03
N ARG A 51 1.99 11.34 7.14
CA ARG A 51 1.41 11.85 8.38
C ARG A 51 -0.10 11.58 8.38
N VAL A 52 -0.60 10.94 9.42
CA VAL A 52 -2.03 10.87 9.70
C VAL A 52 -2.35 11.92 10.77
N SER A 53 -3.40 12.70 10.57
CA SER A 53 -3.86 13.72 11.53
C SER A 53 -5.37 13.62 11.66
N PHE A 54 -5.86 13.58 12.88
CA PHE A 54 -7.28 13.45 13.19
C PHE A 54 -7.86 14.82 13.55
N ALA A 55 -9.04 15.13 13.01
CA ALA A 55 -9.78 16.31 13.40
C ALA A 55 -10.45 16.09 14.76
N TYR A 56 -10.57 17.13 15.59
CA TYR A 56 -11.12 17.00 16.95
C TYR A 56 -12.59 16.54 16.97
N TYR A 57 -13.33 16.82 15.89
CA TYR A 57 -14.75 16.50 15.73
C TYR A 57 -14.98 15.15 15.03
N LEU A 58 -13.92 14.37 14.79
CA LEU A 58 -14.05 13.07 14.14
C LEU A 58 -14.85 12.11 15.03
N PRO A 59 -15.93 11.49 14.53
CA PRO A 59 -16.70 10.54 15.30
C PRO A 59 -15.84 9.36 15.80
N PRO A 60 -16.08 8.83 17.02
CA PRO A 60 -15.31 7.71 17.55
C PRO A 60 -15.34 6.46 16.67
N GLU A 61 -16.44 6.22 15.96
CA GLU A 61 -16.59 5.08 15.04
C GLU A 61 -15.68 5.23 13.82
N GLU A 62 -15.67 6.41 13.18
CA GLU A 62 -14.76 6.71 12.07
C GLU A 62 -13.29 6.66 12.50
N PHE A 63 -12.98 7.16 13.70
CA PHE A 63 -11.62 7.10 14.25
C PHE A 63 -11.14 5.65 14.40
N ARG A 64 -11.97 4.78 15.00
CA ARG A 64 -11.65 3.36 15.14
C ARG A 64 -11.50 2.66 13.79
N PHE A 65 -12.33 3.01 12.81
CA PHE A 65 -12.22 2.46 11.47
C PHE A 65 -10.89 2.86 10.80
N ILE A 66 -10.48 4.12 10.91
CA ILE A 66 -9.19 4.57 10.34
C ILE A 66 -8.02 3.85 11.02
N LEU A 67 -8.07 3.67 12.35
CA LEU A 67 -7.04 2.89 13.07
C LEU A 67 -6.99 1.44 12.58
N ALA A 68 -8.15 0.78 12.48
CA ALA A 68 -8.22 -0.59 11.98
C ALA A 68 -7.71 -0.71 10.54
N ALA A 69 -7.97 0.28 9.68
CA ALA A 69 -7.45 0.32 8.32
C ALA A 69 -5.92 0.51 8.30
N ILE A 70 -5.35 1.32 9.20
CA ILE A 70 -3.90 1.48 9.35
C ILE A 70 -3.27 0.17 9.82
N ASP A 71 -3.84 -0.48 10.84
CA ASP A 71 -3.37 -1.77 11.35
C ASP A 71 -3.42 -2.85 10.27
N PHE A 72 -4.51 -2.88 9.48
CA PHE A 72 -4.64 -3.76 8.33
C PHE A 72 -3.54 -3.53 7.30
N VAL A 73 -3.26 -2.27 6.92
CA VAL A 73 -2.20 -1.96 5.95
C VAL A 73 -0.82 -2.31 6.51
N ALA A 74 -0.57 -2.08 7.81
CA ALA A 74 0.68 -2.47 8.45
C ALA A 74 0.87 -3.99 8.46
N ALA A 75 -0.19 -4.76 8.72
CA ALA A 75 -0.15 -6.21 8.77
C ALA A 75 -0.11 -6.87 7.37
N HIS A 76 -0.90 -6.36 6.42
CA HIS A 76 -1.18 -7.05 5.15
C HIS A 76 -0.77 -6.27 3.90
N GLY A 77 -0.32 -5.01 4.02
CA GLY A 77 -0.02 -4.14 2.88
C GLY A 77 1.03 -4.72 1.92
N HIS A 78 2.01 -5.47 2.44
CA HIS A 78 3.03 -6.15 1.65
C HIS A 78 2.44 -7.16 0.65
N ARG A 79 1.29 -7.78 0.95
CA ARG A 79 0.64 -8.76 0.07
C ARG A 79 0.05 -8.14 -1.19
N PHE A 80 -0.18 -6.84 -1.17
CA PHE A 80 -0.71 -6.10 -2.32
C PHE A 80 0.38 -5.65 -3.30
N LEU A 81 1.67 -5.67 -2.91
CA LEU A 81 2.79 -5.26 -3.76
C LEU A 81 2.83 -5.96 -5.13
N PRO A 82 2.57 -7.28 -5.27
CA PRO A 82 2.51 -7.96 -6.57
C PRO A 82 1.52 -7.35 -7.58
N LEU A 83 0.49 -6.67 -7.08
CA LEU A 83 -0.54 -6.03 -7.92
C LEU A 83 -0.07 -4.70 -8.50
N TYR A 84 1.10 -4.20 -8.09
CA TYR A 84 1.64 -2.94 -8.57
C TYR A 84 3.00 -3.15 -9.28
N ASN A 85 3.30 -2.23 -10.20
CA ASN A 85 4.61 -2.08 -10.80
C ASN A 85 5.28 -0.85 -10.19
N PHE A 86 6.48 -1.00 -9.66
CA PHE A 86 7.29 0.13 -9.25
C PHE A 86 8.19 0.59 -10.40
N ASP A 87 8.19 1.89 -10.67
CA ASP A 87 9.12 2.51 -11.60
C ASP A 87 10.28 3.15 -10.82
N TRP A 88 11.47 2.54 -10.90
CA TRP A 88 12.68 3.03 -10.23
C TRP A 88 13.14 4.41 -10.71
N ALA A 89 12.84 4.78 -11.96
CA ALA A 89 13.24 6.07 -12.51
C ALA A 89 12.40 7.20 -11.93
N THR A 90 11.08 7.01 -11.83
CA THR A 90 10.15 8.06 -11.37
C THR A 90 9.74 7.94 -9.89
N GLY A 91 9.87 6.75 -9.31
CA GLY A 91 9.34 6.41 -7.98
C GLY A 91 7.83 6.19 -7.95
N ASN A 92 7.19 6.06 -9.11
CA ASN A 92 5.74 5.89 -9.20
C ASN A 92 5.32 4.43 -9.11
N TRP A 93 4.21 4.20 -8.44
CA TRP A 93 3.53 2.91 -8.40
C TRP A 93 2.37 2.91 -9.40
N THR A 94 2.32 1.91 -10.28
CA THR A 94 1.22 1.75 -11.25
C THR A 94 0.52 0.42 -11.05
N PHE A 95 -0.81 0.45 -11.04
CA PHE A 95 -1.61 -0.74 -10.78
C PHE A 95 -1.64 -1.67 -12.01
N ARG A 96 -1.20 -2.91 -11.84
CA ARG A 96 -1.19 -3.94 -12.89
C ARG A 96 -2.57 -4.58 -13.00
N ARG A 97 -3.49 -3.94 -13.74
CA ARG A 97 -4.85 -4.49 -13.99
C ARG A 97 -4.85 -5.93 -14.53
N ARG A 98 -3.82 -6.34 -15.28
CA ARG A 98 -3.68 -7.72 -15.78
C ARG A 98 -3.28 -8.72 -14.70
N ALA A 99 -2.45 -8.32 -13.72
CA ALA A 99 -2.06 -9.17 -12.60
C ALA A 99 -3.26 -9.50 -11.71
N VAL A 100 -4.17 -8.54 -11.52
CA VAL A 100 -5.42 -8.74 -10.78
C VAL A 100 -6.34 -9.71 -11.51
N LYS A 101 -6.54 -9.54 -12.82
CA LYS A 101 -7.32 -10.49 -13.61
C LYS A 101 -6.73 -11.90 -13.58
N HIS A 102 -5.41 -12.01 -13.65
CA HIS A 102 -4.72 -13.30 -13.56
C HIS A 102 -4.86 -13.92 -12.17
N HIS A 103 -4.77 -13.14 -11.11
CA HIS A 103 -4.96 -13.60 -9.73
C HIS A 103 -6.40 -14.03 -9.46
N LEU A 104 -7.39 -13.23 -9.87
CA LEU A 104 -8.81 -13.59 -9.79
C LEU A 104 -9.13 -14.83 -10.62
N MET A 105 -8.54 -14.95 -11.81
CA MET A 105 -8.72 -16.12 -12.68
C MET A 105 -8.02 -17.37 -12.13
N LEU A 106 -6.83 -17.24 -11.52
CA LEU A 106 -6.15 -18.32 -10.80
C LEU A 106 -6.95 -18.75 -9.57
N GLU A 107 -7.49 -17.80 -8.82
CA GLU A 107 -8.36 -18.06 -7.68
C GLU A 107 -9.62 -18.81 -8.15
N GLU A 108 -10.28 -18.37 -9.24
CA GLU A 108 -11.43 -19.07 -9.83
C GLU A 108 -11.09 -20.49 -10.33
N LEU A 109 -9.88 -20.69 -10.86
CA LEU A 109 -9.41 -22.00 -11.32
C LEU A 109 -9.03 -22.93 -10.16
N LEU A 110 -8.48 -22.39 -9.07
CA LEU A 110 -8.14 -23.13 -7.84
C LEU A 110 -9.37 -23.45 -7.00
N HIS A 111 -10.40 -22.58 -7.02
CA HIS A 111 -11.65 -22.74 -6.26
C HIS A 111 -12.76 -23.49 -7.01
N GLY A 112 -12.46 -24.12 -8.15
CA GLY A 112 -13.30 -25.14 -8.78
C GLY A 112 -14.81 -24.85 -8.82
N HIS A 113 -15.28 -24.14 -9.86
CA HIS A 113 -16.68 -24.04 -10.30
C HIS A 113 -17.77 -24.17 -9.20
N GLY A 114 -17.78 -23.22 -8.25
CA GLY A 114 -18.89 -22.99 -7.32
C GLY A 114 -19.65 -21.71 -7.69
N SER A 115 -20.51 -21.79 -8.69
CA SER A 115 -21.34 -20.68 -9.15
C SER A 115 -22.27 -20.16 -8.04
N SER A 116 -22.16 -18.87 -7.68
CA SER A 116 -23.34 -18.10 -7.29
C SER A 116 -23.16 -16.61 -7.59
N ASN A 117 -23.79 -16.18 -8.68
CA ASN A 117 -24.15 -14.79 -8.94
C ASN A 117 -24.91 -14.22 -7.73
N THR A 118 -24.21 -13.50 -6.84
CA THR A 118 -24.89 -12.72 -5.81
C THR A 118 -25.09 -11.31 -6.35
N LYS A 119 -26.27 -11.08 -6.94
CA LYS A 119 -26.78 -9.72 -7.14
C LYS A 119 -26.80 -9.02 -5.77
N MET A 120 -25.94 -8.03 -5.56
CA MET A 120 -26.10 -7.08 -4.45
C MET A 120 -27.41 -6.32 -4.66
N LYS A 121 -28.47 -6.78 -4.01
CA LYS A 121 -29.70 -6.00 -3.78
C LYS A 121 -29.37 -4.89 -2.81
N GLY A 122 -29.75 -3.66 -3.15
CA GLY A 122 -29.71 -2.53 -2.23
C GLY A 122 -30.70 -2.71 -1.07
N SER A 123 -30.29 -2.30 0.13
CA SER A 123 -31.15 -2.02 1.28
C SER A 123 -30.44 -1.01 2.20
N LYS A 124 -30.80 0.26 2.11
CA LYS A 124 -31.45 1.10 3.15
C LYS A 124 -30.81 1.08 4.55
N THR A 125 -30.13 2.20 4.85
CA THR A 125 -29.74 2.74 6.16
C THR A 125 -29.10 1.76 7.16
N ALA A 126 -27.99 1.16 6.77
CA ALA A 126 -27.02 0.62 7.72
C ALA A 126 -26.27 1.77 8.40
N GLY A 127 -26.09 1.69 9.72
CA GLY A 127 -25.25 2.63 10.48
C GLY A 127 -23.83 2.65 9.90
N ASP A 128 -23.11 3.74 10.11
CA ASP A 128 -21.77 3.88 9.52
C ASP A 128 -20.82 2.77 9.99
N SER A 129 -20.98 2.32 11.24
CA SER A 129 -20.31 1.15 11.81
C SER A 129 -20.46 -0.15 10.99
N ASP A 130 -21.69 -0.52 10.58
CA ASP A 130 -21.92 -1.78 9.84
C ASP A 130 -21.23 -1.77 8.47
N LYS A 131 -21.11 -0.58 7.86
CA LYS A 131 -20.40 -0.42 6.58
C LYS A 131 -18.90 -0.59 6.77
N PHE A 132 -18.35 -0.02 7.83
CA PHE A 132 -16.93 -0.10 8.17
C PHE A 132 -16.47 -1.54 8.41
N GLU A 133 -17.28 -2.33 9.11
CA GLU A 133 -17.01 -3.74 9.34
C GLU A 133 -16.98 -4.51 8.01
N GLY A 134 -17.97 -4.30 7.13
CA GLY A 134 -18.00 -4.93 5.81
C GLY A 134 -16.80 -4.58 4.93
N TYR A 135 -16.26 -3.36 5.02
CA TYR A 135 -15.03 -2.98 4.29
C TYR A 135 -13.79 -3.71 4.83
N LEU A 136 -13.65 -3.84 6.15
CA LEU A 136 -12.52 -4.54 6.77
C LEU A 136 -12.56 -6.04 6.46
N GLU A 137 -13.73 -6.66 6.53
CA GLU A 137 -13.91 -8.07 6.16
C GLU A 137 -13.54 -8.33 4.71
N PHE A 138 -14.03 -7.47 3.79
CA PHE A 138 -13.71 -7.58 2.38
C PHE A 138 -12.21 -7.41 2.12
N ALA A 139 -11.58 -6.39 2.71
CA ALA A 139 -10.15 -6.16 2.59
C ALA A 139 -9.33 -7.34 3.13
N THR A 140 -9.74 -7.90 4.26
CA THR A 140 -9.12 -9.10 4.87
C THR A 140 -9.24 -10.31 3.94
N LYS A 141 -10.41 -10.54 3.36
CA LYS A 141 -10.60 -11.63 2.40
C LYS A 141 -9.66 -11.50 1.19
N VAL A 142 -9.53 -10.30 0.64
CA VAL A 142 -8.61 -10.05 -0.50
C VAL A 142 -7.15 -10.22 -0.08
N ALA A 143 -6.75 -9.73 1.10
CA ALA A 143 -5.38 -9.91 1.58
C ALA A 143 -5.02 -11.39 1.81
N LEU A 144 -5.97 -12.20 2.26
CA LEU A 144 -5.77 -13.63 2.48
C LEU A 144 -5.77 -14.44 1.18
N SER A 145 -6.43 -13.96 0.12
CA SER A 145 -6.35 -14.64 -1.19
C SER A 145 -5.04 -14.37 -1.93
N LEU A 146 -4.28 -13.35 -1.53
CA LEU A 146 -2.97 -13.01 -2.08
C LEU A 146 -1.86 -13.83 -1.40
N PRO A 147 -0.77 -14.16 -2.13
CA PRO A 147 0.35 -14.91 -1.56
C PRO A 147 1.04 -14.13 -0.42
N GLU A 148 1.48 -14.85 0.62
CA GLU A 148 2.21 -14.24 1.75
C GLU A 148 3.62 -13.79 1.37
N THR A 149 4.28 -14.54 0.48
CA THR A 149 5.63 -14.25 0.02
C THR A 149 5.57 -13.58 -1.34
N CYS A 150 6.05 -12.34 -1.40
CA CYS A 150 6.30 -11.63 -2.65
C CYS A 150 7.74 -11.92 -3.07
N ASP A 151 7.96 -12.32 -4.32
CA ASP A 151 9.27 -12.20 -4.94
C ASP A 151 9.57 -10.70 -5.01
N GLU A 152 10.58 -10.24 -4.25
CA GLU A 152 10.98 -8.83 -4.27
C GLU A 152 11.37 -8.44 -5.70
N GLN A 153 10.82 -7.34 -6.20
CA GLN A 153 11.21 -6.81 -7.50
C GLN A 153 12.72 -6.56 -7.48
N GLN A 154 13.42 -7.14 -8.45
CA GLN A 154 14.87 -7.02 -8.54
C GLN A 154 15.28 -5.55 -8.57
N VAL A 155 16.11 -5.18 -7.58
CA VAL A 155 16.77 -3.89 -7.53
C VAL A 155 17.71 -3.81 -8.75
N PRO A 156 17.62 -2.77 -9.58
CA PRO A 156 18.52 -2.59 -10.71
C PRO A 156 20.00 -2.63 -10.29
N GLU A 157 20.87 -3.26 -11.11
CA GLU A 157 22.31 -3.46 -10.82
C GLU A 157 23.09 -2.16 -10.49
N GLY A 158 22.54 -0.99 -10.82
CA GLY A 158 23.12 0.33 -10.54
C GLY A 158 22.77 0.95 -9.18
N ILE A 159 21.92 0.29 -8.38
CA ILE A 159 21.44 0.76 -7.07
C ILE A 159 22.02 -0.12 -5.97
N ASP A 160 22.58 0.51 -4.95
CA ASP A 160 23.02 -0.17 -3.71
C ASP A 160 21.77 -0.69 -2.95
N PRO A 161 21.62 -2.00 -2.71
CA PRO A 161 20.45 -2.53 -1.99
C PRO A 161 20.28 -1.90 -0.60
N ASP A 162 21.37 -1.50 0.04
CA ASP A 162 21.36 -0.92 1.40
C ASP A 162 20.70 0.47 1.46
N ILE A 163 20.49 1.12 0.31
CA ILE A 163 19.78 2.41 0.26
C ILE A 163 18.27 2.27 0.06
N VAL A 164 17.77 1.05 -0.18
CA VAL A 164 16.35 0.77 -0.38
C VAL A 164 15.70 0.45 0.97
N LEU A 165 15.04 1.46 1.56
CA LEU A 165 14.43 1.34 2.90
C LEU A 165 13.01 0.75 2.89
N PHE A 166 12.56 0.14 1.79
CA PHE A 166 11.21 -0.40 1.63
C PHE A 166 11.20 -1.63 0.73
N ARG A 167 10.14 -2.43 0.82
CA ARG A 167 9.95 -3.62 -0.03
C ARG A 167 9.36 -3.22 -1.38
N VAL A 168 9.84 -3.85 -2.46
CA VAL A 168 9.43 -3.61 -3.85
C VAL A 168 8.97 -4.90 -4.49
#